data_AF-A0A7Y2IV92-F1
#
_entry.id   AF-A0A7Y2IV92-F1
#
_cell.length_a   1.000
_cell.length_b   1.000
_cell.length_c   1.000
_cell.angle_alpha   90.00
_cell.angle_beta   90.00
_cell.angle_gamma   90.00
#
_symmetry.space_group_name_H-M   'P 1'
#
loop_
_entity.id
_entity.type
_entity.pdbx_description
1 polymer ?
#
loop_
_entity_poly.entity_id
_entity_poly.type
_entity_poly.pdbx_seq_one_letter_code
_entity_poly.pdbx_strand_id
1 'polypeptide(L)'
;MLGTLTEFVEELRAVGIPVSLVEAGDAAEGLMAVDIADRVSVRHALRATLIKNESHLAGFDTAFEVYFGLSAAESSEGDVDLDVEARISDAPGGGSQDGDGGDALAEAILAALLGSDSGDLRSLIQQAVVRLAGMEPGRPVGGRYYFHRVSRRLDIATLRDRLAEALAGHPDSGDDPEREADDRIEELTTELRREIIRRLVADRGRAAVAKTLRVPLVEDIELMHATREELVAIERAVA
;
A
#
# COMPACT_ATOMS: atom_id res chain seq x y z
N MET A 1 17.57 12.81 0.32
CA MET A 1 17.66 11.41 0.74
C MET A 1 18.06 11.27 2.21
N LEU A 2 19.21 11.78 2.66
CA LEU A 2 19.64 11.68 4.07
C LEU A 2 18.59 12.17 5.09
N GLY A 3 17.93 13.32 4.85
CA GLY A 3 16.86 13.78 5.75
C GLY A 3 15.69 12.80 5.86
N THR A 4 15.27 12.20 4.74
CA THR A 4 14.21 11.18 4.71
C THR A 4 14.61 9.90 5.44
N LEU A 5 15.89 9.50 5.34
CA LEU A 5 16.41 8.37 6.11
C LEU A 5 16.35 8.63 7.62
N THR A 6 16.73 9.84 8.05
CA THR A 6 16.68 10.20 9.47
C THR A 6 15.25 10.17 10.01
N GLU A 7 14.30 10.79 9.31
CA GLU A 7 12.89 10.76 9.69
C GLU A 7 12.33 9.33 9.70
N PHE A 8 12.74 8.50 8.74
CA PHE A 8 12.35 7.09 8.68
C PHE A 8 12.87 6.29 9.87
N VAL A 9 14.14 6.45 10.24
CA VAL A 9 14.73 5.81 11.42
C VAL A 9 14.04 6.27 12.71
N GLU A 10 13.68 7.54 12.80
CA GLU A 10 12.89 8.07 13.92
C GLU A 10 11.50 7.44 13.99
N GLU A 11 10.83 7.25 12.85
CA GLU A 11 9.53 6.56 12.82
C GLU A 11 9.67 5.10 13.26
N LEU A 12 10.65 4.35 12.75
CA LEU A 12 10.87 2.96 13.15
C LEU A 12 11.02 2.84 14.68
N ARG A 13 11.84 3.72 15.28
CA ARG A 13 11.99 3.79 16.74
C ARG A 13 10.67 4.14 17.45
N ALA A 14 9.89 5.05 16.89
CA ALA A 14 8.61 5.47 17.44
C ALA A 14 7.51 4.40 17.34
N VAL A 15 7.69 3.38 16.49
CA VAL A 15 6.86 2.17 16.37
C VAL A 15 7.38 1.02 17.24
N GLY A 16 8.51 1.21 17.93
CA GLY A 16 9.10 0.19 18.81
C GLY A 16 10.20 -0.65 18.14
N ILE A 17 10.50 -0.42 16.86
CA ILE A 17 11.57 -1.13 16.15
C ILE A 17 12.93 -0.54 16.60
N PRO A 18 13.80 -1.32 17.27
CA PRO A 18 15.03 -0.81 17.83
C PRO A 18 16.10 -0.63 16.75
N VAL A 19 16.37 0.61 16.37
CA VAL A 19 17.43 0.99 15.43
C VAL A 19 18.53 1.78 16.14
N SER A 20 19.78 1.35 16.06
CA SER A 20 20.94 2.04 16.65
C SER A 20 21.48 3.17 15.76
N LEU A 21 22.40 3.99 16.28
CA LEU A 21 23.10 4.99 15.45
C LEU A 21 24.05 4.33 14.44
N VAL A 22 24.63 3.19 14.78
CA VAL A 22 25.53 2.43 13.90
C VAL A 22 24.73 1.89 12.70
N GLU A 23 23.59 1.26 12.96
CA GLU A 23 22.69 0.76 11.90
C GLU A 23 22.18 1.88 10.99
N ALA A 24 21.88 3.06 11.53
CA ALA A 24 21.51 4.21 10.71
C ALA A 24 22.68 4.68 9.81
N GLY A 25 23.92 4.53 10.26
CA GLY A 25 25.13 4.75 9.47
C GLY A 25 25.30 3.68 8.38
N ASP A 26 25.20 2.40 8.74
CA ASP A 26 25.28 1.28 7.82
C ASP A 26 24.20 1.38 6.73
N ALA A 27 22.99 1.81 7.08
CA ALA A 27 21.91 2.07 6.14
C ALA A 27 22.24 3.22 5.18
N ALA A 28 22.83 4.30 5.66
CA ALA A 28 23.27 5.40 4.81
C ALA A 28 24.37 4.95 3.84
N GLU A 29 25.30 4.10 4.29
CA GLU A 29 26.33 3.50 3.43
C GLU A 29 25.75 2.52 2.41
N GLY A 30 24.85 1.63 2.84
CA GLY A 30 24.17 0.68 1.96
C GLY A 30 23.39 1.37 0.84
N LEU A 31 22.75 2.49 1.13
CA LEU A 31 22.05 3.30 0.13
C LEU A 31 22.97 3.93 -0.93
N MET A 32 24.27 4.12 -0.63
CA MET A 32 25.24 4.55 -1.64
C MET A 32 25.67 3.42 -2.57
N ALA A 33 25.44 2.16 -2.19
CA ALA A 33 25.83 0.97 -2.95
C ALA A 33 24.73 0.45 -3.87
N VAL A 34 23.51 0.97 -3.76
CA VAL A 34 22.36 0.58 -4.59
C VAL A 34 21.93 1.72 -5.51
N ASP A 35 21.24 1.37 -6.60
CA ASP A 35 20.55 2.38 -7.39
C ASP A 35 19.36 2.93 -6.59
N ILE A 36 19.41 4.22 -6.26
CA ILE A 36 18.35 4.91 -5.51
C ILE A 36 17.05 5.05 -6.31
N ALA A 37 17.12 4.88 -7.64
CA ALA A 37 15.93 4.80 -8.49
C ALA A 37 15.27 3.41 -8.41
N ASP A 38 16.04 2.36 -8.11
CA ASP A 38 15.52 1.01 -7.89
C ASP A 38 15.01 0.89 -6.44
N ARG A 39 13.70 1.01 -6.33
CA ARG A 39 12.98 0.92 -5.05
C ARG A 39 13.17 -0.42 -4.35
N VAL A 40 13.22 -1.51 -5.09
CA VAL A 40 13.39 -2.86 -4.52
C VAL A 40 14.77 -2.96 -3.88
N SER A 41 15.80 -2.49 -4.58
CA SER A 41 17.15 -2.42 -4.05
C SER A 41 17.26 -1.52 -2.81
N VAL A 42 16.62 -0.34 -2.83
CA VAL A 42 16.56 0.55 -1.66
C VAL A 42 15.89 -0.13 -0.47
N ARG A 43 14.76 -0.81 -0.67
CA ARG A 43 14.05 -1.54 0.38
C ARG A 43 14.92 -2.64 0.97
N HIS A 44 15.57 -3.44 0.13
CA HIS A 44 16.43 -4.53 0.57
C HIS A 44 17.66 -4.02 1.34
N ALA A 45 18.30 -2.95 0.87
CA ALA A 45 19.43 -2.33 1.58
C ALA A 45 19.02 -1.85 2.97
N LEU A 46 17.88 -1.15 3.08
CA LEU A 46 17.38 -0.67 4.38
C LEU A 46 16.95 -1.82 5.29
N ARG A 47 16.24 -2.83 4.78
CA ARG A 47 15.83 -3.99 5.58
C ARG A 47 17.04 -4.74 6.12
N ALA A 48 18.06 -4.97 5.29
CA ALA A 48 19.27 -5.68 5.66
C ALA A 48 20.12 -4.95 6.71
N THR A 49 20.05 -3.62 6.76
CA THR A 49 20.86 -2.79 7.66
C THR A 49 20.11 -2.37 8.93
N LEU A 50 18.77 -2.29 8.89
CA LEU A 50 17.96 -1.77 9.99
C LEU A 50 17.18 -2.83 10.77
N ILE A 51 16.90 -3.99 10.18
CA ILE A 51 16.01 -5.00 10.79
C ILE A 51 16.79 -6.23 11.24
N LYS A 52 16.59 -6.60 12.52
CA LYS A 52 17.22 -7.75 13.17
C LYS A 52 16.25 -8.92 13.38
N ASN A 53 14.99 -8.60 13.60
CA ASN A 53 13.94 -9.56 13.93
C ASN A 53 12.92 -9.59 12.80
N GLU A 54 12.53 -10.80 12.39
CA GLU A 54 11.51 -11.00 11.35
C GLU A 54 10.16 -10.39 11.73
N SER A 55 9.82 -10.40 13.02
CA SER A 55 8.60 -9.79 13.57
C SER A 55 8.48 -8.28 13.28
N HIS A 56 9.58 -7.58 13.00
CA HIS A 56 9.58 -6.14 12.71
C HIS A 56 9.35 -5.81 11.24
N LEU A 57 9.31 -6.81 10.36
CA LEU A 57 9.23 -6.59 8.92
C LEU A 57 7.93 -5.92 8.47
N ALA A 58 6.79 -6.35 8.99
CA ALA A 58 5.50 -5.76 8.62
C ALA A 58 5.42 -4.26 8.99
N GLY A 59 5.91 -3.92 10.20
CA GLY A 59 6.01 -2.52 10.64
C GLY A 59 7.00 -1.71 9.81
N PHE A 60 8.15 -2.30 9.46
CA PHE A 60 9.12 -1.69 8.57
C PHE A 60 8.56 -1.42 7.17
N ASP A 61 7.94 -2.41 6.54
CA ASP A 61 7.41 -2.31 5.17
C ASP A 61 6.33 -1.22 5.12
N THR A 62 5.46 -1.18 6.13
CA THR A 62 4.42 -0.14 6.23
C THR A 62 5.01 1.26 6.36
N ALA A 63 6.02 1.44 7.21
CA ALA A 63 6.72 2.73 7.31
C ALA A 63 7.45 3.06 5.99
N PHE A 64 8.07 2.06 5.35
CA PHE A 64 8.81 2.24 4.11
C PHE A 64 7.91 2.75 2.98
N GLU A 65 6.69 2.23 2.85
CA GLU A 65 5.70 2.72 1.89
C GLU A 65 5.40 4.21 2.07
N VAL A 66 5.28 4.69 3.31
CA VAL A 66 4.98 6.11 3.59
C VAL A 66 6.18 7.02 3.29
N TYR A 67 7.39 6.59 3.64
CA TYR A 67 8.58 7.42 3.51
C TYR A 67 9.18 7.40 2.10
N PHE A 68 9.15 6.24 1.43
CA PHE A 68 9.83 5.99 0.15
C PHE A 68 8.88 5.61 -1.00
N GLY A 69 7.61 5.27 -0.75
CA GLY A 69 6.62 4.96 -1.80
C GLY A 69 6.18 6.16 -2.67
N LEU A 70 6.82 7.32 -2.49
CA LEU A 70 6.51 8.58 -3.17
C LEU A 70 7.33 8.86 -4.43
N SER A 71 8.32 8.03 -4.76
CA SER A 71 9.15 8.17 -5.97
C SER A 71 8.97 6.97 -6.90
N ALA A 72 9.12 7.24 -8.20
CA ALA A 72 8.55 6.48 -9.31
C ALA A 72 9.08 5.06 -9.54
N ALA A 73 8.24 4.31 -10.25
CA ALA A 73 8.51 3.20 -11.17
C ALA A 73 8.84 1.82 -10.55
N GLU A 74 7.86 0.94 -10.76
CA GLU A 74 7.96 -0.48 -11.05
C GLU A 74 8.26 -1.48 -9.92
N SER A 75 7.39 -2.49 -9.93
CA SER A 75 7.54 -3.86 -9.46
C SER A 75 8.06 -4.05 -8.05
N SER A 76 7.12 -4.25 -7.14
CA SER A 76 7.35 -5.07 -5.96
C SER A 76 6.17 -6.03 -5.86
N GLU A 77 6.36 -7.25 -6.37
CA GLU A 77 5.79 -8.44 -5.75
C GLU A 77 6.28 -8.45 -4.31
N GLY A 78 5.35 -8.29 -3.40
CA GLY A 78 5.60 -7.96 -2.01
C GLY A 78 4.28 -7.48 -1.48
N ASP A 79 3.37 -8.44 -1.36
CA ASP A 79 2.04 -8.32 -0.80
C ASP A 79 2.17 -7.74 0.60
N VAL A 80 2.16 -6.42 0.70
CA VAL A 80 1.93 -5.73 1.97
C VAL A 80 0.43 -5.79 2.16
N ASP A 81 0.01 -6.92 2.72
CA ASP A 81 -1.30 -7.09 3.29
C ASP A 81 -1.38 -6.11 4.48
N LEU A 82 -1.80 -4.87 4.19
CA LEU A 82 -2.07 -3.84 5.19
C LEU A 82 -3.39 -4.17 5.91
N ASP A 83 -3.48 -5.41 6.40
CA ASP A 83 -4.56 -5.94 7.21
C ASP A 83 -4.30 -5.58 8.67
N VAL A 84 -4.55 -4.30 8.96
CA VAL A 84 -4.73 -3.83 10.34
C VAL A 84 -6.20 -3.47 10.54
N GLU A 85 -6.86 -4.26 11.38
CA GLU A 85 -8.22 -4.03 11.89
C GLU A 85 -8.28 -2.77 12.78
N ALA A 86 -8.29 -1.59 12.16
CA ALA A 86 -8.75 -0.39 12.85
C ALA A 86 -10.28 -0.36 12.83
N ARG A 87 -10.87 -0.64 14.00
CA ARG A 87 -12.31 -0.63 14.30
C ARG A 87 -13.04 0.47 13.51
N ILE A 88 -13.87 0.04 12.56
CA ILE A 88 -14.79 0.91 11.81
C ILE A 88 -15.77 1.49 12.83
N SER A 89 -15.44 2.68 13.32
CA SER A 89 -16.41 3.50 14.03
C SER A 89 -17.35 4.01 12.96
N ASP A 90 -18.53 3.40 12.92
CA ASP A 90 -19.63 3.70 12.00
C ASP A 90 -19.97 5.20 12.13
N ALA A 91 -19.38 6.02 11.26
CA ALA A 91 -19.69 7.43 11.16
C ALA A 91 -20.76 7.59 10.06
N PRO A 92 -21.99 8.00 10.40
CA PRO A 92 -23.06 8.09 9.43
C PRO A 92 -22.88 9.33 8.56
N GLY A 93 -23.20 9.20 7.27
CA GLY A 93 -23.56 10.35 6.44
C GLY A 93 -22.72 10.53 5.18
N GLY A 94 -23.38 10.37 4.04
CA GLY A 94 -22.85 10.77 2.73
C GLY A 94 -23.37 9.94 1.57
N GLY A 95 -24.68 9.67 1.54
CA GLY A 95 -25.34 9.24 0.31
C GLY A 95 -25.22 10.35 -0.71
N SER A 96 -24.36 10.15 -1.71
CA SER A 96 -24.37 10.94 -2.93
C SER A 96 -24.29 9.98 -4.10
N GLN A 97 -25.42 9.98 -4.80
CA GLN A 97 -25.75 9.27 -6.00
C GLN A 97 -24.91 9.86 -7.15
N ASP A 98 -23.64 9.48 -7.22
CA ASP A 98 -22.77 9.76 -8.38
C ASP A 98 -22.57 8.45 -9.15
N GLY A 99 -23.67 7.89 -9.68
CA GLY A 99 -23.67 6.64 -10.45
C GLY A 99 -23.14 6.77 -11.88
N ASP A 100 -22.83 7.98 -12.34
CA ASP A 100 -22.44 8.22 -13.74
C ASP A 100 -20.91 8.37 -13.94
N GLY A 101 -20.20 8.83 -12.89
CA GLY A 101 -18.76 9.11 -12.99
C GLY A 101 -17.84 7.93 -12.66
N GLY A 102 -18.34 6.95 -11.87
CA GLY A 102 -17.60 5.74 -11.51
C GLY A 102 -17.52 4.76 -12.67
N ASP A 103 -18.67 4.51 -13.31
CA ASP A 103 -18.82 3.53 -14.38
C ASP A 103 -17.93 3.88 -15.59
N ALA A 104 -17.98 5.13 -16.07
CA ALA A 104 -17.13 5.57 -17.19
C ALA A 104 -15.63 5.44 -16.90
N LEU A 105 -15.22 5.60 -15.64
CA LEU A 105 -13.83 5.44 -15.25
C LEU A 105 -13.44 3.97 -15.08
N ALA A 106 -14.35 3.13 -14.58
CA ALA A 106 -14.17 1.69 -14.52
C ALA A 106 -14.02 1.10 -15.94
N GLU A 107 -14.81 1.56 -16.92
CA GLU A 107 -14.65 1.19 -18.33
C GLU A 107 -13.28 1.57 -18.88
N ALA A 108 -12.82 2.80 -18.62
CA ALA A 108 -11.52 3.26 -19.09
C ALA A 108 -10.38 2.47 -18.43
N ILE A 109 -10.48 2.15 -17.15
CA ILE A 109 -9.51 1.30 -16.43
C ILE A 109 -9.52 -0.12 -17.00
N LEU A 110 -10.69 -0.70 -17.27
CA LEU A 110 -10.80 -2.02 -17.90
C LEU A 110 -10.08 -2.06 -19.25
N ALA A 111 -10.31 -1.05 -20.09
CA ALA A 111 -9.66 -0.94 -21.40
C ALA A 111 -8.13 -0.79 -21.26
N ALA A 112 -7.67 0.03 -20.31
CA ALA A 112 -6.24 0.20 -20.04
C ALA A 112 -5.60 -1.08 -19.50
N LEU A 113 -6.31 -1.83 -18.63
CA LEU A 113 -5.85 -3.11 -18.11
C LEU A 113 -5.79 -4.20 -19.18
N LEU A 114 -6.64 -4.17 -20.19
CA LEU A 114 -6.59 -5.09 -21.32
C LEU A 114 -5.44 -4.77 -22.28
N GLY A 115 -5.12 -3.47 -22.43
CA GLY A 115 -3.97 -3.00 -23.17
C GLY A 115 -2.66 -3.15 -22.39
N SER A 116 -1.52 -2.98 -23.08
CA SER A 116 -0.19 -2.94 -22.45
C SER A 116 0.29 -1.53 -22.12
N ASP A 117 -0.61 -0.53 -22.09
CA ASP A 117 -0.24 0.88 -21.89
C ASP A 117 -0.32 1.31 -20.41
N SER A 118 0.78 1.13 -19.69
CA SER A 118 0.91 1.50 -18.27
C SER A 118 0.80 3.02 -18.02
N GLY A 119 1.05 3.85 -19.04
CA GLY A 119 0.99 5.31 -18.93
C GLY A 119 -0.43 5.81 -18.70
N ASP A 120 -1.38 5.23 -19.43
CA ASP A 120 -2.80 5.53 -19.33
C ASP A 120 -3.37 5.08 -17.98
N LEU A 121 -3.00 3.89 -17.50
CA LEU A 121 -3.50 3.34 -16.24
C LEU A 121 -3.17 4.25 -15.04
N ARG A 122 -1.94 4.75 -14.94
CA ARG A 122 -1.53 5.61 -13.82
C ARG A 122 -2.31 6.94 -13.79
N SER A 123 -2.64 7.50 -14.95
CA SER A 123 -3.46 8.72 -15.04
C SER A 123 -4.90 8.45 -14.61
N LEU A 124 -5.47 7.31 -15.01
CA LEU A 124 -6.81 6.89 -14.64
C LEU A 124 -6.95 6.64 -13.13
N ILE A 125 -5.94 6.01 -12.51
CA ILE A 125 -5.87 5.80 -11.05
C ILE A 125 -5.87 7.14 -10.30
N GLN A 126 -5.06 8.12 -10.75
CA GLN A 126 -5.05 9.45 -10.15
C GLN A 126 -6.42 10.11 -10.24
N GLN A 127 -7.08 10.03 -11.41
CA GLN A 127 -8.42 10.56 -11.61
C GLN A 127 -9.46 9.85 -10.73
N ALA A 128 -9.33 8.53 -10.54
CA ALA A 128 -10.20 7.74 -9.67
C ALA A 128 -10.11 8.21 -8.23
N VAL A 129 -8.89 8.40 -7.72
CA VAL A 129 -8.72 8.88 -6.34
C VAL A 129 -9.23 10.31 -6.20
N VAL A 130 -8.98 11.22 -7.16
CA VAL A 130 -9.52 12.60 -7.13
C VAL A 130 -11.04 12.59 -7.03
N ARG A 131 -11.71 11.85 -7.93
CA ARG A 131 -13.16 11.92 -8.10
C ARG A 131 -13.91 11.08 -7.06
N LEU A 132 -13.38 9.91 -6.75
CA LEU A 132 -14.12 8.88 -6.01
C LEU A 132 -13.75 8.81 -4.53
N ALA A 133 -12.53 9.21 -4.12
CA ALA A 133 -12.14 9.14 -2.72
C ALA A 133 -12.84 10.21 -1.86
N GLY A 134 -13.15 11.38 -2.44
CA GLY A 134 -13.70 12.52 -1.70
C GLY A 134 -12.81 12.92 -0.53
N MET A 135 -11.52 13.07 -0.81
CA MET A 135 -10.52 13.53 0.16
C MET A 135 -10.71 15.03 0.41
N GLU A 136 -10.74 15.39 1.68
CA GLU A 136 -10.80 16.78 2.14
C GLU A 136 -9.57 17.08 3.00
N PRO A 137 -8.91 18.25 2.80
CA PRO A 137 -7.72 18.61 3.56
C PRO A 137 -7.96 18.60 5.07
N GLY A 138 -7.05 17.98 5.82
CA GLY A 138 -7.08 17.97 7.29
C GLY A 138 -8.14 17.06 7.94
N ARG A 139 -8.98 16.37 7.15
CA ARG A 139 -9.98 15.44 7.70
C ARG A 139 -9.29 14.22 8.34
N PRO A 140 -9.57 13.81 9.59
CA PRO A 140 -8.80 12.75 10.28
C PRO A 140 -9.23 11.34 9.85
N VAL A 141 -9.12 11.02 8.56
CA VAL A 141 -9.46 9.70 8.01
C VAL A 141 -8.22 9.02 7.44
N GLY A 142 -8.06 7.73 7.73
CA GLY A 142 -6.93 6.90 7.27
C GLY A 142 -7.07 6.42 5.83
N GLY A 143 -5.97 5.90 5.26
CA GLY A 143 -5.91 5.42 3.88
C GLY A 143 -6.93 4.33 3.54
N ARG A 144 -7.18 3.38 4.45
CA ARG A 144 -8.15 2.28 4.23
C ARG A 144 -9.57 2.75 3.94
N TYR A 145 -10.02 3.83 4.58
CA TYR A 145 -11.35 4.39 4.31
C TYR A 145 -11.46 4.89 2.86
N TYR A 146 -10.46 5.64 2.41
CA TYR A 146 -10.43 6.16 1.05
C TYR A 146 -10.27 5.03 0.03
N PHE A 147 -9.47 4.01 0.34
CA PHE A 147 -9.32 2.83 -0.49
C PHE A 147 -10.65 2.09 -0.63
N HIS A 148 -11.28 1.71 0.49
CA HIS A 148 -12.59 1.06 0.47
C HIS A 148 -13.62 1.86 -0.32
N ARG A 149 -13.67 3.19 -0.14
CA ARG A 149 -14.60 4.06 -0.84
C ARG A 149 -14.36 4.07 -2.35
N VAL A 150 -13.10 4.16 -2.80
CA VAL A 150 -12.76 4.14 -4.22
C VAL A 150 -13.03 2.75 -4.80
N SER A 151 -12.56 1.68 -4.16
CA SER A 151 -12.74 0.30 -4.61
C SER A 151 -14.21 -0.08 -4.75
N ARG A 152 -15.06 0.36 -3.81
CA ARG A 152 -16.50 0.15 -3.88
C ARG A 152 -17.17 0.96 -4.99
N ARG A 153 -16.67 2.17 -5.27
CA ARG A 153 -17.20 3.03 -6.34
C ARG A 153 -16.75 2.60 -7.74
N LEU A 154 -15.58 1.98 -7.85
CA LEU A 154 -15.09 1.34 -9.08
C LEU A 154 -15.65 -0.06 -9.29
N ASP A 155 -16.27 -0.64 -8.25
CA ASP A 155 -16.73 -2.03 -8.22
C ASP A 155 -15.64 -3.01 -8.71
N ILE A 156 -14.52 -3.05 -7.97
CA ILE A 156 -13.33 -3.85 -8.34
C ILE A 156 -13.68 -5.34 -8.56
N ALA A 157 -14.66 -5.89 -7.84
CA ALA A 157 -15.10 -7.27 -8.01
C ALA A 157 -15.69 -7.48 -9.41
N THR A 158 -16.65 -6.64 -9.81
CA THR A 158 -17.22 -6.67 -11.16
C THR A 158 -16.17 -6.36 -12.23
N LEU A 159 -15.24 -5.44 -11.95
CA LEU A 159 -14.14 -5.12 -12.87
C LEU A 159 -13.23 -6.33 -13.12
N ARG A 160 -12.89 -7.08 -12.07
CA ARG A 160 -12.10 -8.32 -12.15
C ARG A 160 -12.79 -9.36 -13.01
N ASP A 161 -14.08 -9.62 -12.76
CA ASP A 161 -14.83 -10.64 -13.50
C ASP A 161 -14.92 -10.29 -15.00
N ARG A 162 -15.15 -9.02 -15.30
CA ARG A 162 -15.17 -8.52 -16.68
C ARG A 162 -13.81 -8.59 -17.37
N LEU A 163 -12.72 -8.36 -16.63
CA LEU A 163 -11.36 -8.51 -17.13
C LEU A 163 -11.06 -9.97 -17.47
N ALA A 164 -11.41 -10.90 -16.58
CA ALA A 164 -11.24 -12.34 -16.81
C ALA A 164 -12.04 -12.81 -18.04
N GLU A 165 -13.30 -12.37 -18.19
CA GLU A 165 -14.12 -12.69 -19.36
C GLU A 165 -13.50 -12.15 -20.66
N ALA A 166 -13.01 -10.90 -20.63
CA ALA A 166 -12.40 -10.28 -21.80
C ALA A 166 -11.06 -10.95 -22.19
N LEU A 167 -10.25 -11.37 -21.22
CA LEU A 167 -9.02 -12.14 -21.44
C LEU A 167 -9.34 -13.54 -21.99
N ALA A 168 -10.34 -14.24 -21.45
CA ALA A 168 -10.76 -15.55 -21.96
C ALA A 168 -11.20 -15.50 -23.44
N GLY A 169 -11.71 -14.36 -23.91
CA GLY A 169 -12.08 -14.13 -25.31
C GLY A 169 -10.91 -13.71 -26.23
N HIS A 170 -9.72 -13.43 -25.69
CA HIS A 170 -8.56 -13.00 -26.46
C HIS A 170 -7.72 -14.19 -26.94
N PRO A 171 -7.38 -14.28 -28.24
CA PRO A 171 -6.65 -15.42 -28.81
C PRO A 171 -5.18 -15.52 -28.35
N ASP A 172 -4.67 -14.48 -27.67
CA ASP A 172 -3.27 -14.37 -27.20
C ASP A 172 -3.17 -14.38 -25.66
N SER A 173 -4.29 -14.57 -24.96
CA SER A 173 -4.30 -14.67 -23.49
C SER A 173 -3.68 -15.98 -23.03
N GLY A 174 -2.99 -15.93 -21.88
CA GLY A 174 -2.29 -17.09 -21.33
C GLY A 174 -3.22 -18.26 -21.00
N ASP A 175 -2.63 -19.38 -20.57
CA ASP A 175 -3.38 -20.60 -20.26
C ASP A 175 -4.41 -20.43 -19.11
N ASP A 176 -4.33 -19.35 -18.34
CA ASP A 176 -5.18 -19.06 -17.17
C ASP A 176 -5.60 -17.57 -17.10
N PRO A 177 -6.71 -17.18 -17.77
CA PRO A 177 -7.19 -15.80 -17.80
C PRO A 177 -7.74 -15.32 -16.46
N GLU A 178 -8.19 -16.23 -15.58
CA GLU A 178 -8.67 -15.86 -14.25
C GLU A 178 -7.51 -15.40 -13.38
N ARG A 179 -6.42 -16.18 -13.36
CA ARG A 179 -5.21 -15.81 -12.63
C ARG A 179 -4.60 -14.52 -13.17
N GLU A 180 -4.53 -14.36 -14.49
CA GLU A 180 -4.01 -13.13 -15.08
C GLU A 180 -4.87 -11.90 -14.72
N ALA A 181 -6.20 -12.06 -14.64
CA ALA A 181 -7.07 -11.00 -14.16
C ALA A 181 -6.83 -10.68 -12.67
N ASP A 182 -6.64 -11.70 -11.84
CA ASP A 182 -6.31 -11.52 -10.42
C ASP A 182 -5.01 -10.74 -10.24
N ASP A 183 -3.94 -11.14 -10.93
CA ASP A 183 -2.63 -10.48 -10.88
C ASP A 183 -2.73 -8.99 -11.30
N ARG A 184 -3.43 -8.70 -12.41
CA ARG A 184 -3.64 -7.32 -12.89
C ARG A 184 -4.49 -6.48 -11.95
N ILE A 185 -5.49 -7.07 -11.29
CA ILE A 185 -6.34 -6.39 -10.30
C ILE A 185 -5.56 -6.14 -9.02
N GLU A 186 -4.72 -7.07 -8.59
CA GLU A 186 -3.81 -6.88 -7.46
C GLU A 186 -2.89 -5.69 -7.72
N GLU A 187 -2.29 -5.60 -8.93
CA GLU A 187 -1.47 -4.47 -9.33
C GLU A 187 -2.25 -3.14 -9.32
N LEU A 188 -3.47 -3.11 -9.88
CA LEU A 188 -4.35 -1.95 -9.82
C LEU A 188 -4.62 -1.51 -8.38
N THR A 189 -4.95 -2.46 -7.50
CA THR A 189 -5.27 -2.14 -6.10
C THR A 189 -4.06 -1.61 -5.35
N THR A 190 -2.88 -2.15 -5.64
CA THR A 190 -1.60 -1.69 -5.10
C THR A 190 -1.31 -0.25 -5.52
N GLU A 191 -1.46 0.07 -6.81
CA GLU A 191 -1.28 1.43 -7.32
C GLU A 191 -2.32 2.42 -6.76
N LEU A 192 -3.57 2.00 -6.59
CA LEU A 192 -4.60 2.78 -5.91
C LEU A 192 -4.23 3.12 -4.46
N ARG A 193 -3.75 2.13 -3.68
CA ARG A 193 -3.28 2.36 -2.30
C ARG A 193 -2.11 3.34 -2.28
N ARG A 194 -1.14 3.19 -3.19
CA ARG A 194 0.02 4.09 -3.32
C ARG A 194 -0.40 5.54 -3.61
N GLU A 195 -1.32 5.75 -4.55
CA GLU A 195 -1.83 7.09 -4.87
C GLU A 195 -2.59 7.72 -3.69
N ILE A 196 -3.35 6.93 -2.94
CA ILE A 196 -4.06 7.39 -1.74
C ILE A 196 -3.06 7.84 -0.68
N ILE A 197 -2.05 7.02 -0.38
CA ILE A 197 -1.00 7.36 0.58
C ILE A 197 -0.24 8.61 0.14
N ARG A 198 0.08 8.72 -1.16
CA ARG A 198 0.74 9.90 -1.74
C ARG A 198 0.01 11.19 -1.41
N ARG A 199 -1.31 11.21 -1.60
CA ARG A 199 -2.15 12.39 -1.30
C ARG A 199 -2.25 12.67 0.18
N LEU A 200 -2.37 11.64 1.02
CA LEU A 200 -2.41 11.81 2.47
C LEU A 200 -1.10 12.40 3.00
N VAL A 201 0.04 11.98 2.45
CA VAL A 201 1.34 12.54 2.81
C VAL A 201 1.45 13.99 2.34
N ALA A 202 0.95 14.31 1.14
CA ALA A 202 0.93 15.69 0.65
C ALA A 202 0.04 16.61 1.52
N ASP A 203 -1.05 16.08 2.09
CA ASP A 203 -1.97 16.82 2.97
C ASP A 203 -1.42 16.99 4.40
N ARG A 204 -0.89 15.92 5.01
CA ARG A 204 -0.61 15.88 6.47
C ARG A 204 0.86 15.66 6.83
N GLY A 205 1.71 15.34 5.85
CA GLY A 205 3.10 14.95 6.06
C GLY A 205 3.27 13.47 6.39
N ARG A 206 4.49 12.96 6.18
CA ARG A 206 4.86 11.53 6.31
C ARG A 206 4.61 11.00 7.72
N ALA A 207 5.12 11.70 8.74
CA ALA A 207 5.03 11.26 10.12
C ALA A 207 3.57 11.07 10.60
N ALA A 208 2.66 11.97 10.21
CA ALA A 208 1.25 11.86 10.58
C ALA A 208 0.55 10.66 9.91
N VAL A 209 0.88 10.40 8.65
CA VAL A 209 0.36 9.25 7.90
C VAL A 209 0.92 7.95 8.43
N ALA A 210 2.23 7.87 8.66
CA ALA A 210 2.90 6.71 9.24
C ALA A 210 2.27 6.34 10.59
N LYS A 211 2.04 7.33 11.46
CA LYS A 211 1.37 7.12 12.76
C LYS A 211 -0.02 6.48 12.65
N THR A 212 -0.77 6.78 11.59
CA THR A 212 -2.12 6.24 11.36
C THR A 212 -2.08 4.82 10.79
N LEU A 213 -1.01 4.48 10.08
CA LEU A 213 -0.84 3.19 9.40
C LEU A 213 -0.04 2.17 10.23
N ARG A 214 0.41 2.52 11.44
CA ARG A 214 1.25 1.63 12.26
C ARG A 214 0.62 0.25 12.43
N VAL A 215 1.40 -0.76 12.07
CA VAL A 215 1.11 -2.16 12.39
C VAL A 215 1.60 -2.40 13.81
N PRO A 216 0.76 -2.95 14.72
CA PRO A 216 1.20 -3.35 16.04
C PRO A 216 2.35 -4.37 15.92
N LEU A 217 3.39 -4.21 16.75
CA LEU A 217 4.43 -5.23 16.81
C LEU A 217 3.89 -6.47 17.49
N VAL A 218 4.44 -7.63 17.16
CA VAL A 218 4.10 -8.91 17.82
C VAL A 218 4.27 -8.82 19.34
N GLU A 219 5.27 -8.05 19.79
CA GLU A 219 5.58 -7.79 21.20
C GLU A 219 4.50 -6.95 21.91
N ASP A 220 3.69 -6.19 21.16
CA ASP A 220 2.63 -5.30 21.68
C ASP A 220 1.25 -5.99 21.71
N ILE A 221 1.13 -7.23 21.22
CA ILE A 221 -0.15 -7.95 21.16
C ILE A 221 -0.55 -8.41 22.57
N GLU A 222 -1.74 -7.99 23.01
CA GLU A 222 -2.32 -8.45 24.27
C GLU A 222 -2.82 -9.90 24.14
N LEU A 223 -2.05 -10.85 24.68
CA LEU A 223 -2.35 -12.30 24.65
C LEU A 223 -3.78 -12.67 25.06
N MET A 224 -4.40 -11.91 25.98
CA MET A 224 -5.75 -12.18 26.48
C MET A 224 -6.86 -11.95 25.45
N HIS A 225 -6.60 -11.10 24.44
CA HIS A 225 -7.57 -10.73 23.39
C HIS A 225 -7.04 -11.05 21.98
N ALA A 226 -5.88 -11.69 21.88
CA ALA A 226 -5.26 -12.02 20.61
C ALA A 226 -6.17 -12.95 19.78
N THR A 227 -6.31 -12.59 18.51
CA THR A 227 -6.94 -13.43 17.49
C THR A 227 -6.09 -14.67 17.22
N ARG A 228 -6.66 -15.66 16.52
CA ARG A 228 -5.94 -16.89 16.16
C ARG A 228 -4.72 -16.61 15.29
N GLU A 229 -4.81 -15.66 14.37
CA GLU A 229 -3.71 -15.26 13.49
C GLU A 229 -2.59 -14.56 14.27
N GLU A 230 -2.96 -13.66 15.18
CA GLU A 230 -2.01 -13.00 16.08
C GLU A 230 -1.27 -13.99 16.98
N LEU A 231 -1.95 -15.01 17.52
CA LEU A 231 -1.30 -16.07 18.30
C LEU A 231 -0.28 -16.87 17.46
N VAL A 232 -0.58 -17.17 16.19
CA VAL A 232 0.36 -17.83 15.28
C VAL A 232 1.56 -16.93 14.97
N ALA A 233 1.33 -15.62 14.80
CA ALA A 233 2.41 -14.65 14.61
C ALA A 233 3.34 -14.58 15.84
N ILE A 234 2.77 -14.62 17.05
CA ILE A 234 3.53 -14.69 18.30
C ILE A 234 4.36 -15.98 18.37
N GLU A 235 3.76 -17.14 18.08
CA GLU A 235 4.48 -18.41 18.09
C GLU A 235 5.67 -18.41 17.13
N ARG A 236 5.51 -17.86 15.92
CA ARG A 236 6.60 -17.74 14.94
C ARG A 236 7.72 -16.81 15.40
N ALA A 237 7.40 -15.75 16.12
CA ALA A 237 8.41 -14.79 16.58
C ALA A 237 9.28 -15.32 17.73
N VAL A 238 8.83 -16.36 18.44
CA VAL A 238 9.52 -16.95 19.61
C VAL A 238 10.26 -18.24 19.25
N ALA A 239 9.92 -18.89 18.13
CA ALA A 239 10.53 -20.14 17.65
C ALA A 239 11.93 -19.94 17.06
#